data_AF-A0A9D2UJF9-F1
#
_entry.id   AF-A0A9D2UJF9-F1
#
_cell.length_a   1.000
_cell.length_b   1.000
_cell.length_c   1.000
_cell.angle_alpha   90.00
_cell.angle_beta   90.00
_cell.angle_gamma   90.00
#
_symmetry.space_group_name_H-M   'P 1'
#
loop_
_entity.id
_entity.type
_entity.pdbx_description
1 polymer ?
#
loop_
_entity_poly.entity_id
_entity_poly.type
_entity_poly.pdbx_seq_one_letter_code
_entity_poly.pdbx_strand_id
1 'polypeptide(L)'
;DDVVYIPHSRHTAIDAADIHACGELDVTLESDDAGVYMALSHDGREVYVTGHIEYSPLTLDAEYRRDVAKGLDITVPSGYYAGDDPANPPVVRWRANGALMFTNWVKYYLMKK
;
A
#
# COMPACT_ATOMS: atom_id res chain seq x y z
N ASP A 1 5.70 -14.27 5.77
CA ASP A 1 4.55 -13.93 6.61
C ASP A 1 3.29 -14.08 5.79
N ASP A 2 2.22 -14.54 6.43
CA ASP A 2 0.91 -14.69 5.78
C ASP A 2 0.09 -13.39 5.83
N VAL A 3 0.54 -12.41 6.62
CA VAL A 3 -0.08 -11.08 6.77
C VAL A 3 1.00 -10.00 6.72
N VAL A 4 0.74 -8.93 5.97
CA VAL A 4 1.63 -7.77 5.87
C VAL A 4 0.84 -6.47 6.04
N TYR A 5 1.51 -5.42 6.52
CA TYR A 5 0.92 -4.08 6.67
C TYR A 5 1.49 -3.17 5.61
N ILE A 6 0.63 -2.40 4.94
CA ILE A 6 0.98 -1.54 3.81
C ILE A 6 0.22 -0.22 3.93
N PRO A 7 0.88 0.94 3.81
CA PRO A 7 0.19 2.23 3.76
C PRO A 7 -0.71 2.34 2.53
N HIS A 8 -1.93 2.83 2.68
CA HIS A 8 -2.75 3.28 1.56
C HIS A 8 -3.15 4.74 1.82
N SER A 9 -3.05 5.59 0.79
CA SER A 9 -3.42 7.01 0.84
C SER A 9 -4.03 7.41 -0.49
N ARG A 10 -5.37 7.30 -0.60
CA ARG A 10 -6.11 7.56 -1.85
C ARG A 10 -7.56 7.95 -1.57
N HIS A 11 -8.10 8.86 -2.38
CA HIS A 11 -9.54 9.19 -2.40
C HIS A 11 -10.32 8.40 -3.46
N THR A 12 -9.62 7.76 -4.39
CA THR A 12 -10.20 6.92 -5.44
C THR A 12 -10.01 5.45 -5.08
N ALA A 13 -10.82 4.59 -5.67
CA ALA A 13 -10.70 3.14 -5.56
C ALA A 13 -10.82 2.50 -6.94
N ILE A 14 -10.28 1.29 -7.07
CA ILE A 14 -10.53 0.39 -8.18
C ILE A 14 -11.49 -0.67 -7.65
N ASP A 15 -12.51 -1.03 -8.42
CA ASP A 15 -13.40 -2.12 -8.03
C ASP A 15 -12.61 -3.44 -8.06
N ALA A 16 -12.56 -4.13 -6.91
CA ALA A 16 -11.88 -5.41 -6.80
C ALA A 16 -12.53 -6.46 -7.72
N ALA A 17 -13.85 -6.40 -7.92
CA ALA A 17 -14.55 -7.33 -8.79
C ALA A 17 -14.10 -7.19 -10.26
N ASP A 18 -13.82 -5.97 -10.72
CA ASP A 18 -13.30 -5.73 -12.08
C ASP A 18 -11.90 -6.31 -12.26
N ILE A 19 -11.04 -6.22 -11.23
CA ILE A 19 -9.70 -6.81 -11.26
C ILE A 19 -9.79 -8.35 -11.27
N HIS A 20 -10.61 -8.93 -10.39
CA HIS A 20 -10.82 -10.38 -10.33
C HIS A 20 -11.49 -10.95 -11.59
N ALA A 21 -12.30 -10.16 -12.29
CA ALA A 21 -12.88 -10.52 -13.58
C ALA A 21 -11.91 -10.36 -14.76
N CYS A 22 -10.78 -9.65 -14.56
CA CYS A 22 -9.78 -9.45 -15.59
C CYS A 22 -8.95 -10.73 -15.78
N GLY A 23 -9.27 -11.51 -16.81
CA GLY A 23 -8.61 -12.79 -17.10
C GLY A 23 -7.14 -12.72 -17.50
N GLU A 24 -6.51 -11.55 -17.48
CA GLU A 24 -5.07 -11.34 -17.76
C GLU A 24 -4.28 -11.01 -16.48
N LEU A 25 -4.97 -10.84 -15.35
CA LEU A 25 -4.38 -10.44 -14.07
C LEU A 25 -4.55 -11.53 -13.01
N ASP A 26 -3.49 -11.75 -12.23
CA ASP A 26 -3.52 -12.54 -11.01
C ASP A 26 -3.37 -11.62 -9.79
N VAL A 27 -4.38 -11.57 -8.92
CA VAL A 27 -4.31 -10.87 -7.64
C VAL A 27 -3.44 -11.69 -6.67
N THR A 28 -2.36 -11.08 -6.17
CA THR A 28 -1.39 -11.76 -5.29
C THR A 28 -1.44 -11.29 -3.85
N LEU A 29 -2.00 -10.10 -3.59
CA LEU A 29 -2.16 -9.56 -2.26
C LEU A 29 -3.32 -8.57 -2.21
N GLU A 30 -4.23 -8.78 -1.27
CA GLU A 30 -5.42 -7.96 -1.05
C GLU A 30 -5.72 -7.81 0.45
N SER A 31 -6.54 -6.82 0.77
CA SER A 31 -6.99 -6.50 2.12
C SER A 31 -8.51 -6.39 2.14
N ASP A 32 -9.14 -6.93 3.19
CA ASP A 32 -10.58 -6.78 3.42
C ASP A 32 -11.01 -5.30 3.54
N ASP A 33 -10.12 -4.45 4.05
CA ASP A 33 -10.39 -3.02 4.27
C ASP A 33 -9.91 -2.14 3.09
N ALA A 34 -8.71 -2.43 2.55
CA ALA A 34 -8.06 -1.57 1.55
C ALA A 34 -8.19 -2.08 0.10
N GLY A 35 -8.80 -3.24 -0.11
CA GLY A 35 -8.98 -3.87 -1.43
C GLY A 35 -7.70 -4.47 -2.01
N VAL A 36 -7.67 -4.66 -3.33
CA VAL A 36 -6.52 -5.24 -4.05
C VAL A 36 -5.30 -4.32 -3.91
N TYR A 37 -4.22 -4.84 -3.33
CA TYR A 37 -2.94 -4.14 -3.24
C TYR A 37 -2.03 -4.46 -4.44
N MET A 38 -1.89 -5.75 -4.79
CA MET A 38 -0.98 -6.19 -5.84
C MET A 38 -1.63 -7.15 -6.82
N ALA A 39 -1.43 -6.89 -8.11
CA ALA A 39 -1.78 -7.79 -9.20
C ALA A 39 -0.62 -7.91 -10.20
N LEU A 40 -0.48 -9.07 -10.81
CA LEU A 40 0.53 -9.37 -11.82
C LEU A 40 -0.16 -9.68 -13.15
N SER A 41 0.43 -9.25 -14.28
CA SER A 41 0.01 -9.79 -15.58
C SER A 41 0.45 -11.26 -15.72
N HIS A 42 -0.34 -12.08 -16.41
CA HIS A 42 -0.02 -13.50 -16.65
C HIS A 42 1.31 -13.73 -17.37
N ASP A 43 1.70 -12.79 -18.23
CA ASP A 43 2.98 -12.84 -18.93
C ASP A 43 4.17 -12.36 -18.06
N GLY A 44 3.90 -11.94 -16.81
CA GLY A 44 4.88 -11.51 -15.83
C GLY A 44 5.59 -10.21 -16.19
N ARG A 45 5.06 -9.41 -17.13
CA ARG A 45 5.68 -8.16 -17.56
C ARG A 45 5.25 -6.95 -16.76
N GLU A 46 4.06 -7.00 -16.17
CA GLU A 46 3.45 -5.89 -15.45
C GLU A 46 3.19 -6.28 -14.00
N VAL A 47 3.52 -5.34 -13.10
CA VAL A 47 3.26 -5.44 -11.68
C VAL A 47 2.49 -4.18 -11.30
N TYR A 48 1.26 -4.36 -10.83
CA TYR A 48 0.40 -3.28 -10.37
C TYR A 48 0.41 -3.23 -8.85
N VAL A 49 0.55 -2.03 -8.30
CA VAL A 49 0.65 -1.78 -6.87
C VAL A 49 -0.19 -0.57 -6.53
N THR A 50 -1.18 -0.73 -5.66
CA THR A 50 -2.18 0.32 -5.36
C THR A 50 -1.99 0.96 -3.97
N GLY A 51 -1.04 0.43 -3.20
CA GLY A 51 -0.61 0.96 -1.91
C GLY A 51 0.81 1.51 -1.97
N HIS A 52 1.21 2.17 -0.90
CA HIS A 52 2.42 2.95 -0.78
C HIS A 52 3.46 2.28 0.12
N ILE A 53 3.91 1.09 -0.27
CA ILE A 53 4.88 0.31 0.52
C ILE A 53 6.27 0.97 0.59
N GLU A 54 6.52 1.95 -0.27
CA GLU A 54 7.71 2.79 -0.34
C GLU A 54 7.73 3.94 0.67
N TYR A 55 6.59 4.24 1.32
CA TYR A 55 6.50 5.43 2.17
C TYR A 55 7.52 5.42 3.30
N SER A 56 8.07 6.61 3.53
CA SER A 56 8.89 6.88 4.71
C SER A 56 7.99 7.00 5.95
N PRO A 57 8.55 6.83 7.16
CA PRO A 57 7.78 6.80 8.40
C PRO A 57 6.86 8.00 8.61
N LEU A 58 7.23 9.18 8.11
CA LEU A 58 6.53 10.45 8.35
C LEU A 58 5.69 10.92 7.15
N THR A 59 5.59 10.13 6.07
CA THR A 59 4.86 10.57 4.87
C THR A 59 3.36 10.73 5.15
N LEU A 60 2.71 9.72 5.73
CA LEU A 60 1.29 9.79 6.11
C LEU A 60 1.04 10.85 7.20
N ASP A 61 1.97 11.05 8.14
CA ASP A 61 1.87 12.15 9.12
C ASP A 61 1.85 13.50 8.41
N ALA A 62 2.79 13.75 7.50
CA ALA A 62 2.84 15.00 6.76
C ALA A 62 1.55 15.26 5.95
N GLU A 63 0.96 14.22 5.35
CA GLU A 63 -0.32 14.30 4.66
C GLU A 63 -1.46 14.65 5.62
N TYR A 64 -1.59 13.92 6.72
CA TYR A 64 -2.62 14.15 7.74
C TYR A 64 -2.52 15.56 8.31
N ARG A 65 -1.33 16.01 8.72
CA ARG A 65 -1.13 17.36 9.27
C ARG A 65 -1.45 18.45 8.26
N ARG A 66 -1.05 18.26 6.99
CA ARG A 66 -1.35 19.19 5.90
C ARG A 66 -2.86 19.34 5.71
N ASP A 67 -3.60 18.24 5.72
CA ASP A 67 -5.04 18.25 5.44
C ASP A 67 -5.86 18.77 6.62
N VAL A 68 -5.46 18.45 7.86
CA VAL A 68 -5.99 19.11 9.06
C VAL A 68 -5.75 20.62 9.04
N ALA A 69 -4.55 21.06 8.67
CA ALA A 69 -4.23 22.50 8.59
C ALA A 69 -5.04 23.24 7.52
N LYS A 70 -5.50 22.53 6.48
CA LYS A 70 -6.43 23.07 5.46
C LYS A 70 -7.88 23.07 5.92
N GLY A 71 -8.19 22.48 7.08
CA GLY A 71 -9.56 22.31 7.56
C GLY A 71 -10.38 21.31 6.74
N LEU A 72 -9.72 20.35 6.08
CA LEU A 72 -10.41 19.27 5.39
C LEU A 72 -10.99 18.28 6.40
N ASP A 73 -12.16 17.72 6.08
CA ASP A 73 -12.75 16.63 6.85
C ASP A 73 -11.99 15.33 6.53
N ILE A 74 -10.94 15.06 7.33
CA ILE A 74 -10.07 13.89 7.19
C ILE A 74 -9.98 13.16 8.52
N THR A 75 -9.96 11.83 8.47
CA THR A 75 -9.79 10.98 9.65
C THR A 75 -8.32 10.72 9.95
N VAL A 76 -8.02 10.35 11.20
CA VAL A 76 -6.69 9.86 11.56
C VAL A 76 -6.38 8.59 10.74
N PRO A 77 -5.17 8.45 10.16
CA PRO A 77 -4.77 7.24 9.45
C PRO A 77 -4.82 6.00 10.37
N SER A 78 -5.65 5.03 10.00
CA SER A 78 -5.87 3.80 10.79
C SER A 78 -4.60 2.97 10.94
N GLY A 79 -4.30 2.52 12.18
CA GLY A 79 -3.18 1.64 12.47
C GLY A 79 -1.80 2.26 12.25
N TYR A 80 -1.74 3.58 12.02
CA TYR A 80 -0.50 4.30 11.73
C TYR A 80 0.16 4.86 12.99
N TYR A 81 -0.61 5.46 13.90
CA TYR A 81 -0.10 5.98 15.17
C TYR A 81 -0.29 4.97 16.31
N ALA A 82 0.56 5.04 17.34
CA ALA A 82 0.36 4.20 18.52
C ALA A 82 -0.97 4.57 19.22
N GLY A 83 -1.88 3.59 19.29
CA GLY A 83 -3.23 3.79 19.85
C GLY A 83 -4.13 4.71 19.02
N ASP A 84 -3.85 4.86 17.71
CA ASP A 84 -4.57 5.75 16.79
C ASP A 84 -4.64 7.23 17.26
N ASP A 85 -3.67 7.63 18.09
CA ASP A 85 -3.54 9.00 18.59
C ASP A 85 -2.44 9.74 17.81
N PRO A 86 -2.76 10.79 17.03
CA PRO A 86 -1.77 11.55 16.28
C PRO A 86 -0.79 12.33 17.17
N ALA A 87 -0.98 12.41 18.49
CA ALA A 87 0.05 12.93 19.39
C ALA A 87 1.24 11.96 19.57
N ASN A 88 1.06 10.68 19.24
CA ASN A 88 2.07 9.65 19.37
C ASN A 88 2.90 9.47 18.08
N PRO A 89 4.11 8.88 18.17
CA PRO A 89 4.89 8.56 16.97
C PRO A 89 4.23 7.47 16.10
N PRO A 90 4.49 7.47 14.77
CA PRO A 90 4.04 6.41 13.88
C PRO A 90 4.64 5.03 14.20
N VAL A 91 3.86 3.98 14.03
CA VAL A 91 4.26 2.57 14.15
C VAL A 91 4.56 2.02 12.76
N VAL A 92 5.84 1.92 12.43
CA VAL A 92 6.28 1.46 11.09
C VAL A 92 6.24 -0.06 11.00
N ARG A 93 5.22 -0.60 10.32
CA ARG A 93 5.03 -2.06 10.12
C ARG A 93 5.34 -2.57 8.70
N TRP A 94 5.56 -1.67 7.75
CA TRP A 94 5.66 -2.02 6.32
C TRP A 94 7.10 -2.09 5.78
N ARG A 95 8.07 -1.45 6.44
CA ARG A 95 9.42 -1.22 5.90
C ARG A 95 10.13 -2.50 5.43
N ALA A 96 10.09 -3.57 6.22
CA ALA A 96 10.75 -4.83 5.88
C ALA A 96 10.14 -5.46 4.62
N ASN A 97 8.80 -5.47 4.52
CA ASN A 97 8.08 -5.97 3.35
C ASN A 97 8.32 -5.09 2.12
N GLY A 98 8.43 -3.76 2.29
CA GLY A 98 8.81 -2.85 1.20
C GLY A 98 10.20 -3.18 0.64
N ALA A 99 11.19 -3.32 1.51
CA ALA A 99 12.55 -3.70 1.08
C ALA A 99 12.57 -5.05 0.35
N LEU A 100 11.80 -6.03 0.83
CA LEU A 100 11.69 -7.34 0.18
C LEU A 100 11.00 -7.25 -1.18
N MET A 101 9.90 -6.51 -1.28
CA MET A 101 9.13 -6.33 -2.51
C MET A 101 9.99 -5.73 -3.63
N PHE A 102 10.68 -4.61 -3.36
CA PHE A 102 11.57 -4.00 -4.36
C PHE A 102 12.77 -4.89 -4.70
N THR A 103 13.34 -5.59 -3.71
CA THR A 103 14.43 -6.54 -3.94
C THR A 103 14.00 -7.68 -4.85
N ASN A 104 12.82 -8.26 -4.61
CA ASN A 104 12.26 -9.34 -5.43
C ASN A 104 11.91 -8.86 -6.83
N TRP A 105 11.34 -7.67 -6.96
CA TRP A 105 11.05 -7.07 -8.25
C TRP A 105 12.33 -6.90 -9.08
N VAL A 106 13.37 -6.29 -8.52
CA VAL A 106 14.66 -6.15 -9.24
C VAL A 106 15.24 -7.52 -9.59
N LYS A 107 15.26 -8.46 -8.63
CA LYS A 107 15.89 -9.77 -8.81
C LYS A 107 15.19 -10.66 -9.82
N TYR A 108 13.87 -10.71 -9.79
CA TYR A 108 13.10 -11.70 -10.55
C TYR A 108 12.39 -11.15 -11.78
N TYR A 109 12.21 -9.82 -11.86
CA TYR A 109 11.54 -9.20 -13.00
C TYR A 109 12.49 -8.34 -13.85
N LEU A 110 13.42 -7.60 -13.24
CA LEU A 110 14.35 -6.76 -14.00
C LEU A 110 15.63 -7.48 -14.42
N MET A 111 16.24 -8.24 -13.51
CA MET A 111 17.52 -8.92 -13.77
C MET A 111 17.38 -10.27 -14.47
N LYS A 112 16.20 -10.91 -14.41
CA LYS A 112 15.89 -12.09 -15.22
C LYS A 112 15.53 -11.69 -16.66
N LYS A 113 16.50 -11.18 -17.40
CA LYS A 113 16.48 -11.17 -18.86
C LYS A 113 17.43 -12.24 -19.39
#